data_AF-A0A6G0HD84-F1
#
_entry.id   AF-A0A6G0HD84-F1
#
_cell.length_a   1.000
_cell.length_b   1.000
_cell.length_c   1.000
_cell.angle_alpha   90.00
_cell.angle_beta   90.00
_cell.angle_gamma   90.00
#
_symmetry.space_group_name_H-M   'P 1'
#
loop_
_entity.id
_entity.type
_entity.pdbx_description
1 polymer ?
#
loop_
_entity_poly.entity_id
_entity_poly.type
_entity_poly.pdbx_seq_one_letter_code
_entity_poly.pdbx_strand_id
1 'polypeptide(L)'
;MEDVVLHCRPGSAAGLSSLLERTEKLLEPFPCRTPPPFTPWFPTTSADLHLPIRPAKPAPVITCSAAPRDGDVSTSETSSRLHPASLCDRHEVTDSPIKRSWSVFTQRGGVLQSAQSLSKHFHRVVSVHRLHLRQRVKWVVGQHNCGTSRDIEQVWQTLSRSVRSSRLPTCNANIQRERAEIWVFCDVLHSEQVGRFLKDELRLTGRISLSVHRLGDIFSM
;
A
#
# COMPACT_ATOMS: atom_id res chain seq x y z
N MET A 1 27.61 0.57 -46.46
CA MET A 1 26.14 0.63 -46.27
C MET A 1 25.74 -0.77 -45.87
N GLU A 2 25.12 -0.94 -44.72
CA GLU A 2 24.67 -2.26 -44.27
C GLU A 2 23.30 -2.55 -44.87
N ASP A 3 23.13 -3.76 -45.41
CA ASP A 3 21.85 -4.19 -45.97
C ASP A 3 20.90 -4.58 -44.83
N VAL A 4 19.73 -3.93 -44.75
CA VAL A 4 18.72 -4.17 -43.71
C VAL A 4 17.52 -4.91 -44.30
N VAL A 5 17.17 -6.06 -43.72
CA VAL A 5 15.99 -6.86 -44.12
C VAL A 5 14.87 -6.67 -43.11
N LEU A 6 13.76 -6.08 -43.55
CA LEU A 6 12.59 -5.82 -42.71
C LEU A 6 11.57 -6.98 -42.79
N HIS A 7 11.43 -7.75 -41.72
CA HIS A 7 10.44 -8.83 -41.62
C HIS A 7 9.09 -8.30 -41.10
N CYS A 8 8.03 -8.48 -41.88
CA CYS A 8 6.67 -8.00 -41.57
C CYS A 8 5.65 -9.13 -41.56
N ARG A 9 4.56 -8.96 -40.79
CA ARG A 9 3.44 -9.91 -40.77
C ARG A 9 2.62 -9.84 -42.08
N PRO A 10 2.23 -10.97 -42.70
CA PRO A 10 1.39 -10.98 -43.90
C PRO A 10 0.00 -10.39 -43.60
N GLY A 11 -0.44 -9.41 -44.39
CA GLY A 11 -1.74 -8.72 -44.24
C GLY A 11 -1.66 -7.19 -44.09
N SER A 12 -0.46 -6.64 -43.91
CA SER A 12 -0.19 -5.20 -43.69
C SER A 12 0.30 -4.46 -44.95
N ALA A 13 -0.15 -4.83 -46.15
CA ALA A 13 0.28 -4.15 -47.38
C ALA A 13 -0.12 -2.66 -47.40
N ALA A 14 -1.23 -2.31 -46.74
CA ALA A 14 -1.57 -0.93 -46.43
C ALA A 14 -0.60 -0.38 -45.37
N GLY A 15 0.24 0.58 -45.76
CA GLY A 15 1.15 1.27 -44.84
C GLY A 15 2.60 0.78 -44.84
N LEU A 16 3.02 -0.04 -45.82
CA LEU A 16 4.43 -0.44 -45.96
C LEU A 16 5.37 0.78 -46.06
N SER A 17 4.97 1.83 -46.77
CA SER A 17 5.72 3.10 -46.85
C SER A 17 5.91 3.76 -45.48
N SER A 18 4.84 3.83 -44.68
CA SER A 18 4.90 4.35 -43.31
C SER A 18 5.76 3.49 -42.40
N LEU A 19 5.76 2.17 -42.61
CA LEU A 19 6.59 1.25 -41.86
C LEU A 19 8.07 1.45 -42.19
N LEU A 20 8.41 1.58 -43.48
CA LEU A 20 9.78 1.87 -43.94
C LEU A 20 10.29 3.19 -43.36
N GLU A 21 9.50 4.27 -43.45
CA GLU A 21 9.86 5.58 -42.89
C GLU A 21 10.07 5.51 -41.37
N ARG A 22 9.25 4.73 -40.65
CA ARG A 22 9.43 4.53 -39.21
C ARG A 22 10.68 3.73 -38.90
N THR A 23 10.96 2.68 -39.68
CA THR A 23 12.16 1.85 -39.45
C THR A 23 13.43 2.63 -39.74
N GLU A 24 13.44 3.50 -40.75
CA GLU A 24 14.54 4.41 -41.02
C GLU A 24 14.80 5.30 -39.80
N LYS A 25 13.77 5.96 -39.27
CA LYS A 25 13.86 6.79 -38.04
C LYS A 25 14.29 6.02 -36.79
N LEU A 26 14.00 4.72 -36.69
CA LEU A 26 14.42 3.90 -35.55
C LEU A 26 15.88 3.45 -35.66
N LEU A 27 16.40 3.34 -36.88
CA LEU A 27 17.79 2.99 -37.14
C LEU A 27 18.71 4.22 -37.09
N GLU A 28 18.14 5.43 -37.11
CA GLU A 28 18.91 6.66 -36.87
C GLU A 28 19.63 6.59 -35.53
N PRO A 29 20.94 6.92 -35.49
CA PRO A 29 21.68 7.02 -34.24
C PRO A 29 21.02 8.04 -33.32
N PHE A 30 20.65 7.61 -32.12
CA PHE A 30 20.11 8.48 -31.08
C PHE A 30 21.14 8.66 -29.97
N PRO A 31 21.10 9.78 -29.23
CA PRO A 31 22.01 10.00 -28.12
C PRO A 31 21.76 8.97 -27.01
N CYS A 32 22.69 8.04 -26.85
CA CYS A 32 22.71 7.12 -25.72
C CYS A 32 23.19 7.86 -24.47
N ARG A 33 22.36 7.90 -23.43
CA ARG A 33 22.83 8.36 -22.11
C ARG A 33 23.69 7.27 -21.50
N THR A 34 24.89 7.61 -21.06
CA THR A 34 25.69 6.72 -20.23
C THR A 34 24.90 6.40 -18.96
N PRO A 35 24.64 5.12 -18.65
CA PRO A 35 23.97 4.78 -17.40
C PRO A 35 24.84 5.28 -16.23
N PRO A 36 24.25 5.96 -15.24
CA PRO A 36 25.03 6.41 -14.09
C PRO A 36 25.60 5.18 -13.38
N PRO A 37 26.86 5.25 -12.88
CA PRO A 37 27.37 4.19 -12.03
C PRO A 37 26.49 4.05 -10.79
N PHE A 38 26.35 2.83 -10.30
CA PHE A 38 25.64 2.59 -9.06
C PHE A 38 26.42 3.21 -7.89
N THR A 39 25.79 4.17 -7.21
CA THR A 39 26.32 4.75 -5.98
C THR A 39 25.38 4.37 -4.84
N PRO A 40 25.83 3.61 -3.82
CA PRO A 40 25.03 3.35 -2.64
C PRO A 40 24.59 4.68 -2.02
N TRP A 41 23.31 4.81 -1.70
CA TRP A 41 22.80 6.01 -1.02
C TRP A 41 23.41 6.23 0.38
N PHE A 42 23.96 5.16 0.97
CA PHE A 42 24.62 5.17 2.27
C PHE A 42 26.01 4.51 2.13
N PRO A 43 27.10 5.31 2.04
CA PRO A 43 28.45 4.77 1.90
C PRO A 43 28.94 4.15 3.21
N THR A 44 29.60 3.00 3.12
CA THR A 44 30.16 2.25 4.27
C THR A 44 31.46 2.84 4.83
N THR A 45 31.93 3.98 4.31
CA THR A 45 33.16 4.64 4.73
C THR A 45 32.97 5.33 6.08
N SER A 46 33.27 4.59 7.16
CA SER A 46 33.83 4.97 8.48
C SER A 46 33.42 6.28 9.21
N ALA A 47 32.46 7.06 8.72
CA ALA A 47 31.97 8.28 9.36
C ALA A 47 30.58 8.11 10.00
N ASP A 48 29.81 7.09 9.58
CA ASP A 48 28.57 6.71 10.25
C ASP A 48 28.86 5.77 11.42
N LEU A 49 29.11 6.35 12.60
CA LEU A 49 29.24 5.63 13.88
C LEU A 49 27.90 5.04 14.37
N HIS A 50 26.82 5.21 13.60
CA HIS A 50 25.52 4.67 13.93
C HIS A 50 25.47 3.19 13.61
N LEU A 51 25.80 2.38 14.62
CA LEU A 51 25.53 0.94 14.58
C LEU A 51 24.05 0.72 14.29
N PRO A 52 23.69 -0.16 13.33
CA PRO A 52 22.31 -0.46 13.05
C PRO A 52 21.63 -0.96 14.33
N ILE A 53 20.48 -0.40 14.65
CA ILE A 53 19.68 -0.84 15.80
C ILE A 53 19.28 -2.29 15.53
N ARG A 54 19.76 -3.22 16.36
CA ARG A 54 19.39 -4.64 16.30
C ARG A 54 18.37 -4.95 17.40
N PRO A 55 17.35 -5.77 17.11
CA PRO A 55 16.49 -6.31 18.15
C PRO A 55 17.34 -7.04 19.20
N ALA A 56 17.00 -6.86 20.49
CA ALA A 56 17.70 -7.53 21.57
C ALA A 56 17.55 -9.06 21.54
N LYS A 57 16.48 -9.58 20.92
CA LYS A 57 16.19 -11.00 20.81
C LYS A 57 16.33 -11.45 19.35
N PRO A 58 16.99 -12.59 19.09
CA PRO A 58 17.04 -13.18 17.76
C PRO A 58 15.64 -13.63 17.33
N ALA A 59 15.46 -13.78 16.01
CA ALA A 59 14.25 -14.39 15.49
C ALA A 59 14.09 -15.81 16.06
N PRO A 60 12.86 -16.26 16.39
CA PRO A 60 12.63 -17.62 16.86
C PRO A 60 13.06 -18.61 15.78
N VAL A 61 14.01 -19.48 16.14
CA VAL A 61 14.46 -20.57 15.27
C VAL A 61 13.58 -21.78 15.57
N ILE A 62 12.77 -22.21 14.60
CA ILE A 62 11.99 -23.44 14.72
C ILE A 62 12.94 -24.60 14.42
N THR A 63 13.51 -25.19 15.47
CA THR A 63 14.20 -26.49 15.34
C THR A 63 13.14 -27.58 15.26
N CYS A 64 13.00 -28.21 14.09
CA CYS A 64 12.20 -29.43 13.97
C CYS A 64 12.93 -30.57 14.70
N SER A 65 12.67 -30.75 15.99
CA SER A 65 12.99 -32.00 16.70
C SER A 65 11.93 -32.31 17.75
N ALA A 66 11.61 -33.60 17.80
CA ALA A 66 10.41 -34.23 18.36
C ALA A 66 10.12 -33.96 19.86
N ALA A 67 8.89 -34.30 20.22
CA ALA A 67 8.19 -34.31 21.50
C ALA A 67 9.03 -34.44 22.80
N PRO A 68 8.53 -33.92 23.94
CA PRO A 68 9.29 -33.67 25.15
C PRO A 68 9.54 -34.94 25.97
N ARG A 69 10.68 -34.95 26.68
CA ARG A 69 10.89 -35.74 27.89
C ARG A 69 11.36 -34.81 29.02
N ASP A 70 10.85 -35.14 30.20
CA ASP A 70 10.90 -34.40 31.47
C ASP A 70 12.30 -34.03 31.99
N GLY A 71 12.37 -32.98 32.84
CA GLY A 71 13.35 -32.90 33.94
C GLY A 71 14.24 -31.65 34.03
N ASP A 72 14.07 -30.92 35.14
CA ASP A 72 15.06 -30.20 35.99
C ASP A 72 15.75 -28.87 35.60
N VAL A 73 15.29 -27.80 36.29
CA VAL A 73 15.96 -26.95 37.32
C VAL A 73 17.45 -26.54 37.17
N SER A 74 17.70 -25.21 37.25
CA SER A 74 18.59 -24.48 38.21
C SER A 74 19.48 -23.35 37.61
N THR A 75 19.11 -22.11 37.98
CA THR A 75 19.88 -21.02 38.66
C THR A 75 21.23 -20.43 38.16
N SER A 76 21.30 -19.08 38.29
CA SER A 76 22.45 -18.20 38.65
C SER A 76 23.51 -17.89 37.58
N GLU A 77 24.24 -16.76 37.51
CA GLU A 77 24.32 -15.44 38.16
C GLU A 77 25.41 -14.63 37.39
N THR A 78 25.27 -13.31 37.15
CA THR A 78 26.07 -12.21 37.75
C THR A 78 27.39 -11.77 37.05
N SER A 79 27.59 -10.44 37.06
CA SER A 79 28.85 -9.67 37.01
C SER A 79 29.52 -9.44 35.64
N SER A 80 30.09 -8.28 35.28
CA SER A 80 30.33 -7.00 36.00
C SER A 80 31.17 -6.05 35.11
N ARG A 81 31.00 -4.72 35.28
CA ARG A 81 32.09 -3.70 35.43
C ARG A 81 32.94 -3.36 34.16
N LEU A 82 33.36 -2.14 33.81
CA LEU A 82 33.70 -0.86 34.48
C LEU A 82 33.82 0.31 33.45
N HIS A 83 33.65 1.56 33.91
CA HIS A 83 34.09 2.83 33.27
C HIS A 83 35.58 3.15 33.63
N PRO A 84 36.29 4.09 32.94
CA PRO A 84 36.34 5.55 33.32
C PRO A 84 36.41 6.54 32.10
N ALA A 85 35.82 7.75 32.14
CA ALA A 85 36.35 9.11 32.50
C ALA A 85 37.54 9.60 31.62
N SER A 86 37.72 10.86 31.14
CA SER A 86 37.10 12.21 31.27
C SER A 86 37.75 13.21 30.27
N LEU A 87 37.04 14.32 29.92
CA LEU A 87 37.45 15.73 29.60
C LEU A 87 38.71 16.01 28.72
N CYS A 88 38.86 17.03 27.87
CA CYS A 88 38.14 18.25 27.45
C CYS A 88 38.91 18.80 26.20
N ASP A 89 38.26 19.52 25.28
CA ASP A 89 38.51 20.94 24.94
C ASP A 89 37.98 21.32 23.54
N ARG A 90 37.81 22.62 23.37
CA ARG A 90 36.83 23.41 22.62
C ARG A 90 37.31 23.79 21.21
N HIS A 91 36.40 23.93 20.23
CA HIS A 91 36.25 25.14 19.40
C HIS A 91 35.13 25.01 18.34
N GLU A 92 34.31 26.05 18.25
CA GLU A 92 33.20 26.23 17.34
C GLU A 92 33.68 26.55 15.91
N VAL A 93 33.11 25.89 14.91
CA VAL A 93 32.91 26.49 13.57
C VAL A 93 31.52 26.10 13.11
N THR A 94 30.70 27.12 12.95
CA THR A 94 29.39 27.12 12.32
C THR A 94 29.48 26.60 10.90
N ASP A 95 28.88 25.44 10.64
CA ASP A 95 28.17 25.24 9.39
C ASP A 95 27.00 24.31 9.70
N SER A 96 25.77 24.83 9.58
CA SER A 96 24.58 24.05 9.93
C SER A 96 24.30 23.08 8.78
N PRO A 97 24.55 21.76 8.92
CA PRO A 97 24.12 20.84 7.89
C PRO A 97 22.59 20.88 7.86
N ILE A 98 22.02 21.03 6.67
CA ILE A 98 20.58 20.99 6.43
C ILE A 98 20.03 19.71 7.07
N LYS A 99 19.48 19.86 8.28
CA LYS A 99 18.91 18.77 9.06
C LYS A 99 17.61 18.42 8.38
N ARG A 100 17.63 17.40 7.51
CA ARG A 100 16.40 16.79 7.00
C ARG A 100 15.70 16.13 8.18
N SER A 101 14.79 16.89 8.79
CA SER A 101 13.87 16.38 9.79
C SER A 101 12.77 15.60 9.09
N TRP A 102 12.55 14.36 9.52
CA TRP A 102 11.31 13.68 9.22
C TRP A 102 10.28 14.14 10.25
N SER A 103 9.31 14.93 9.81
CA SER A 103 8.10 15.15 10.59
C SER A 103 7.16 13.98 10.35
N VAL A 104 6.90 13.17 11.38
CA VAL A 104 5.70 12.35 11.38
C VAL A 104 4.57 13.34 11.59
N PHE A 105 3.88 13.69 10.50
CA PHE A 105 2.63 14.44 10.61
C PHE A 105 1.60 13.51 11.25
N THR A 106 1.60 13.42 12.58
CA THR A 106 0.36 13.04 13.27
C THR A 106 -0.60 14.14 12.87
N GLN A 107 -1.66 13.80 12.14
CA GLN A 107 -2.74 14.71 11.81
C GLN A 107 -3.36 15.16 13.15
N ARG A 108 -2.74 16.15 13.79
CA ARG A 108 -3.13 16.68 15.09
C ARG A 108 -4.35 17.55 14.82
N GLY A 109 -5.52 16.99 15.13
CA GLY A 109 -6.70 17.77 15.51
C GLY A 109 -7.45 18.56 14.43
N GLY A 110 -7.21 18.33 13.13
CA GLY A 110 -7.92 19.07 12.06
C GLY A 110 -8.94 18.28 11.24
N VAL A 111 -8.79 16.95 11.09
CA VAL A 111 -9.62 16.10 10.22
C VAL A 111 -10.34 14.99 11.02
N LEU A 112 -10.65 15.27 12.28
CA LEU A 112 -11.56 14.46 13.08
C LEU A 112 -12.95 15.09 13.19
N GLN A 113 -13.18 16.26 12.57
CA GLN A 113 -14.45 16.98 12.65
C GLN A 113 -15.46 16.62 11.55
N SER A 114 -15.08 15.84 10.52
CA SER A 114 -15.99 15.46 9.42
C SER A 114 -16.16 13.94 9.25
N ALA A 115 -15.63 13.13 10.17
CA ALA A 115 -16.15 11.78 10.32
C ALA A 115 -17.56 11.94 10.90
N GLN A 116 -18.57 12.04 10.03
CA GLN A 116 -19.97 11.95 10.41
C GLN A 116 -20.09 10.83 11.45
N SER A 117 -20.61 11.16 12.62
CA SER A 117 -20.76 10.20 13.71
C SER A 117 -21.45 8.96 13.16
N LEU A 118 -20.81 7.80 13.32
CA LEU A 118 -21.35 6.52 12.90
C LEU A 118 -22.79 6.39 13.41
N SER A 119 -23.70 5.88 12.58
CA SER A 119 -25.08 5.68 13.03
C SER A 119 -25.11 4.75 14.24
N LYS A 120 -26.12 4.90 15.11
CA LYS A 120 -26.29 4.04 16.30
C LYS A 120 -26.30 2.55 15.91
N HIS A 121 -26.90 2.23 14.77
CA HIS A 121 -26.95 0.87 14.27
C HIS A 121 -25.56 0.36 13.87
N PHE A 122 -24.81 1.14 13.08
CA PHE A 122 -23.46 0.77 12.68
C PHE A 122 -22.50 0.68 13.87
N HIS A 123 -22.60 1.62 14.81
CA HIS A 123 -21.84 1.60 16.06
C HIS A 123 -22.09 0.33 16.89
N ARG A 124 -23.35 -0.15 16.94
CA ARG A 124 -23.69 -1.41 17.58
C ARG A 124 -23.02 -2.59 16.89
N VAL A 125 -23.02 -2.64 15.55
CA VAL A 125 -22.35 -3.71 14.79
C VAL A 125 -20.84 -3.72 15.05
N VAL A 126 -20.19 -2.56 15.00
CA VAL A 126 -18.75 -2.41 15.32
C VAL A 126 -18.45 -2.90 16.73
N SER A 127 -19.31 -2.57 17.69
CA SER A 127 -19.17 -2.99 19.09
C SER A 127 -19.34 -4.50 19.27
N VAL A 128 -20.37 -5.10 18.66
CA VAL A 128 -20.66 -6.54 18.72
C VAL A 128 -19.49 -7.36 18.18
N HIS A 129 -18.91 -6.92 17.06
CA HIS A 129 -17.79 -7.60 16.41
C HIS A 129 -16.41 -7.15 16.93
N ARG A 130 -16.38 -6.26 17.95
CA ARG A 130 -15.16 -5.71 18.58
C ARG A 130 -14.14 -5.16 17.56
N LEU A 131 -14.63 -4.47 16.54
CA LEU A 131 -13.80 -3.99 15.44
C LEU A 131 -13.08 -2.69 15.84
N HIS A 132 -11.81 -2.59 15.49
CA HIS A 132 -11.06 -1.35 15.67
C HIS A 132 -11.39 -0.36 14.56
N LEU A 133 -11.50 0.94 14.87
CA LEU A 133 -11.90 1.98 13.91
C LEU A 133 -10.95 2.09 12.70
N ARG A 134 -9.67 1.76 12.87
CA ARG A 134 -8.66 1.73 11.79
C ARG A 134 -8.49 0.36 11.13
N GLN A 135 -9.30 -0.62 11.50
CA GLN A 135 -9.27 -1.94 10.86
C GLN A 135 -9.79 -1.83 9.43
N ARG A 136 -9.17 -2.58 8.50
CA ARG A 136 -9.61 -2.65 7.11
C ARG A 136 -10.81 -3.56 6.97
N VAL A 137 -11.83 -3.06 6.27
CA VAL A 137 -13.07 -3.76 5.91
C VAL A 137 -13.34 -3.59 4.43
N LYS A 138 -14.14 -4.48 3.83
CA LYS A 138 -14.47 -4.39 2.40
C LYS A 138 -15.97 -4.31 2.17
N TRP A 139 -16.41 -3.36 1.37
CA TRP A 139 -17.73 -3.40 0.74
C TRP A 139 -17.69 -4.32 -0.46
N VAL A 140 -18.71 -5.17 -0.62
CA VAL A 140 -18.90 -6.05 -1.75
C VAL A 140 -20.10 -5.55 -2.56
N VAL A 141 -19.85 -5.22 -3.82
CA VAL A 141 -20.86 -4.81 -4.80
C VAL A 141 -20.91 -5.86 -5.89
N GLY A 142 -22.03 -6.56 -6.05
CA GLY A 142 -22.20 -7.56 -7.10
C GLY A 142 -22.86 -7.00 -8.36
N GLN A 143 -22.81 -7.77 -9.45
CA GLN A 143 -23.53 -7.47 -10.70
C GLN A 143 -25.01 -7.16 -10.45
N HIS A 144 -25.65 -7.92 -9.56
CA HIS A 144 -27.07 -7.74 -9.23
C HIS A 144 -27.38 -6.36 -8.62
N ASN A 145 -26.39 -5.65 -8.07
CA ASN A 145 -26.56 -4.29 -7.57
C ASN A 145 -26.53 -3.23 -8.68
N CYS A 146 -26.00 -3.55 -9.86
CA CYS A 146 -25.76 -2.59 -10.93
C CYS A 146 -27.03 -2.20 -11.71
N GLY A 147 -28.16 -2.84 -11.42
CA GLY A 147 -29.43 -2.67 -12.14
C GLY A 147 -29.47 -3.47 -13.45
N THR A 148 -30.60 -3.42 -14.16
CA THR A 148 -30.82 -4.21 -15.38
C THR A 148 -30.15 -3.64 -16.63
N SER A 149 -29.80 -2.35 -16.63
CA SER A 149 -29.27 -1.64 -17.81
C SER A 149 -27.75 -1.39 -17.77
N ARG A 150 -27.10 -1.68 -16.64
CA ARG A 150 -25.70 -1.32 -16.39
C ARG A 150 -24.85 -2.54 -16.10
N ASP A 151 -23.71 -2.62 -16.77
CA ASP A 151 -22.71 -3.65 -16.53
C ASP A 151 -21.76 -3.27 -15.38
N ILE A 152 -21.25 -4.25 -14.65
CA ILE A 152 -20.31 -4.04 -13.54
C ILE A 152 -19.03 -3.34 -13.98
N GLU A 153 -18.59 -3.51 -15.23
CA GLU A 153 -17.45 -2.78 -15.78
C GLU A 153 -17.71 -1.26 -15.87
N GLN A 154 -18.94 -0.85 -16.20
CA GLN A 154 -19.31 0.57 -16.24
C GLN A 154 -19.34 1.17 -14.82
N VAL A 155 -19.80 0.39 -13.85
CA VAL A 155 -19.77 0.76 -12.42
C VAL A 155 -18.33 0.87 -11.94
N TRP A 156 -17.47 -0.09 -12.30
CA TRP A 156 -16.05 -0.09 -11.98
C TRP A 156 -15.31 1.12 -12.57
N GLN A 157 -15.57 1.48 -13.83
CA GLN A 157 -14.99 2.67 -14.44
C GLN A 157 -15.40 3.96 -13.73
N THR A 158 -16.66 4.05 -13.30
CA THR A 158 -17.18 5.20 -12.56
C THR A 158 -16.53 5.29 -11.18
N LEU A 159 -16.49 4.19 -10.43
CA LEU A 159 -15.82 4.11 -9.15
C LEU A 159 -14.32 4.47 -9.25
N SER A 160 -13.62 3.91 -10.23
CA SER A 160 -12.19 4.16 -10.44
C SER A 160 -11.88 5.62 -10.75
N ARG A 161 -12.80 6.35 -11.39
CA ARG A 161 -12.69 7.80 -11.56
C ARG A 161 -12.92 8.53 -10.23
N SER A 162 -13.92 8.13 -9.47
CA SER A 162 -14.22 8.72 -8.16
C SER A 162 -13.07 8.56 -7.15
N VAL A 163 -12.46 7.38 -7.07
CA VAL A 163 -11.29 7.12 -6.20
C VAL A 163 -10.10 7.99 -6.62
N ARG A 164 -9.81 8.10 -7.93
CA ARG A 164 -8.72 8.95 -8.43
C ARG A 164 -8.94 10.44 -8.20
N SER A 165 -10.19 10.88 -8.17
CA SER A 165 -10.55 12.27 -7.88
C SER A 165 -10.54 12.62 -6.38
N SER A 166 -10.03 11.73 -5.51
CA SER A 166 -9.94 11.91 -4.06
C SER A 166 -11.28 12.18 -3.36
N ARG A 167 -12.41 11.78 -3.96
CA ARG A 167 -13.74 11.88 -3.34
C ARG A 167 -13.94 10.92 -2.16
N LEU A 168 -13.07 9.92 -2.03
CA LEU A 168 -13.09 8.93 -0.96
C LEU A 168 -11.73 8.87 -0.25
N PRO A 169 -11.61 9.30 1.01
CA PRO A 169 -10.36 9.16 1.75
C PRO A 169 -10.07 7.68 2.03
N THR A 170 -8.81 7.27 1.91
CA THR A 170 -8.29 5.96 2.36
C THR A 170 -8.90 4.70 1.68
N CYS A 171 -9.64 4.88 0.59
CA CYS A 171 -10.30 3.77 -0.11
C CYS A 171 -9.39 3.15 -1.18
N ASN A 172 -9.43 1.82 -1.27
CA ASN A 172 -8.83 1.07 -2.37
C ASN A 172 -9.93 0.16 -2.94
N ALA A 173 -10.01 0.00 -4.25
CA ALA A 173 -11.02 -0.86 -4.86
C ALA A 173 -10.38 -1.84 -5.86
N ASN A 174 -11.01 -3.00 -6.03
CA ASN A 174 -10.61 -4.01 -7.00
C ASN A 174 -11.87 -4.65 -7.63
N ILE A 175 -11.81 -4.99 -8.92
CA ILE A 175 -12.85 -5.73 -9.64
C ILE A 175 -12.46 -7.21 -9.74
N GLN A 176 -13.36 -8.08 -9.27
CA GLN A 176 -13.28 -9.53 -9.37
C GLN A 176 -14.19 -9.99 -10.50
N ARG A 177 -13.67 -10.03 -11.73
CA ARG A 177 -14.43 -10.32 -12.95
C ARG A 177 -15.10 -11.69 -12.92
N GLU A 178 -14.37 -12.70 -12.48
CA GLU A 178 -14.87 -14.09 -12.41
C GLU A 178 -16.08 -14.24 -11.48
N ARG A 179 -16.19 -13.38 -10.46
CA ARG A 179 -17.30 -13.37 -9.50
C ARG A 179 -18.34 -12.32 -9.82
N ALA A 180 -18.10 -11.48 -10.83
CA ALA A 180 -18.86 -10.27 -11.11
C ALA A 180 -19.09 -9.44 -9.83
N GLU A 181 -17.99 -9.16 -9.11
CA GLU A 181 -17.99 -8.36 -7.88
C GLU A 181 -16.97 -7.22 -7.95
N ILE A 182 -17.25 -6.11 -7.29
CA ILE A 182 -16.30 -5.04 -6.97
C ILE A 182 -16.11 -5.02 -5.46
N TRP A 183 -14.86 -5.04 -5.01
CA TRP A 183 -14.49 -4.96 -3.60
C TRP A 183 -13.91 -3.59 -3.30
N VAL A 184 -14.49 -2.88 -2.34
CA VAL A 184 -14.03 -1.55 -1.92
C VAL A 184 -13.56 -1.61 -0.49
N PHE A 185 -12.26 -1.55 -0.29
CA PHE A 185 -11.59 -1.56 1.00
C PHE A 185 -11.53 -0.17 1.60
N CYS A 186 -11.93 -0.04 2.87
CA CYS A 186 -11.86 1.19 3.65
C CYS A 186 -11.61 0.87 5.14
N ASP A 187 -11.34 1.89 5.94
CA ASP A 187 -11.24 1.75 7.40
C ASP A 187 -12.66 1.73 8.02
N VAL A 188 -12.87 1.00 9.11
CA VAL A 188 -14.16 0.95 9.83
C VAL A 188 -14.71 2.36 10.11
N LEU A 189 -13.83 3.30 10.49
CA LEU A 189 -14.17 4.70 10.77
C LEU A 189 -14.93 5.38 9.63
N HIS A 190 -14.59 5.07 8.38
CA HIS A 190 -15.17 5.70 7.19
C HIS A 190 -16.15 4.80 6.46
N SER A 191 -16.26 3.53 6.87
CA SER A 191 -16.98 2.50 6.12
C SER A 191 -18.46 2.83 5.87
N GLU A 192 -19.17 3.40 6.83
CA GLU A 192 -20.58 3.77 6.64
C GLU A 192 -20.74 4.91 5.62
N GLN A 193 -19.88 5.93 5.68
CA GLN A 193 -19.86 7.03 4.71
C GLN A 193 -19.51 6.54 3.31
N VAL A 194 -18.51 5.65 3.20
CA VAL A 194 -18.11 5.02 1.94
C VAL A 194 -19.27 4.21 1.37
N GLY A 195 -19.99 3.46 2.19
CA GLY A 195 -21.15 2.70 1.74
C GLY A 195 -22.27 3.58 1.17
N ARG A 196 -22.60 4.70 1.83
CA ARG A 196 -23.56 5.68 1.31
C ARG A 196 -23.09 6.26 -0.02
N PHE A 197 -21.83 6.68 -0.10
CA PHE A 197 -21.24 7.18 -1.34
C PHE A 197 -21.33 6.14 -2.48
N LEU A 198 -21.04 4.87 -2.21
CA LEU A 198 -21.15 3.82 -3.21
C LEU A 198 -22.58 3.68 -3.73
N LYS A 199 -23.58 3.71 -2.84
CA LYS A 199 -24.98 3.66 -3.24
C LYS A 199 -25.40 4.87 -4.07
N ASP A 200 -25.06 6.06 -3.60
CA ASP A 200 -25.55 7.32 -4.18
C ASP A 200 -24.83 7.63 -5.51
N GLU A 201 -23.49 7.60 -5.52
CA GLU A 201 -22.67 7.98 -6.69
C GLU A 201 -22.76 6.95 -7.81
N LEU A 202 -22.77 5.65 -7.46
CA LEU A 202 -22.84 4.58 -8.46
C LEU A 202 -24.28 4.19 -8.81
N ARG A 203 -25.27 4.75 -8.09
CA ARG A 203 -26.70 4.45 -8.23
C ARG A 203 -27.01 2.96 -8.09
N LEU A 204 -26.42 2.34 -7.07
CA LEU A 204 -26.58 0.90 -6.82
C LEU A 204 -27.98 0.60 -6.29
N THR A 205 -28.49 -0.56 -6.66
CA THR A 205 -29.79 -1.10 -6.21
C THR A 205 -29.58 -2.31 -5.31
N GLY A 206 -30.62 -2.65 -4.54
CA GLY A 206 -30.54 -3.78 -3.60
C GLY A 206 -29.61 -3.52 -2.41
N ARG A 207 -29.11 -4.60 -1.79
CA ARG A 207 -28.21 -4.51 -0.63
C ARG A 207 -26.77 -4.73 -1.05
N ILE A 208 -25.86 -3.94 -0.49
CA ILE A 208 -24.43 -4.21 -0.52
C ILE A 208 -23.97 -4.66 0.86
N SER A 209 -22.98 -5.54 0.93
CA SER A 209 -22.49 -6.11 2.19
C SER A 209 -21.13 -5.53 2.57
N LEU A 210 -20.97 -5.21 3.86
CA LEU A 210 -19.69 -4.92 4.47
C LEU A 210 -19.16 -6.19 5.12
N SER A 211 -17.96 -6.58 4.72
CA SER A 211 -17.33 -7.84 5.08
C SER A 211 -16.00 -7.61 5.78
N VAL A 212 -15.73 -8.38 6.84
CA VAL A 212 -14.47 -8.38 7.57
C VAL A 212 -13.75 -9.70 7.32
N HIS A 213 -12.45 -9.63 7.08
CA HIS A 213 -11.63 -10.82 6.95
C HIS A 213 -11.78 -11.73 8.20
N ARG A 214 -12.11 -13.00 7.98
CA ARG A 214 -12.46 -14.04 8.99
C ARG A 214 -13.86 -13.99 9.61
N LEU A 215 -14.57 -12.86 9.59
CA LEU A 215 -15.94 -12.78 10.11
C LEU A 215 -17.01 -12.86 9.01
N GLY A 216 -16.64 -12.59 7.76
CA GLY A 216 -17.60 -12.51 6.67
C GLY A 216 -18.44 -11.24 6.76
N ASP A 217 -19.68 -11.32 6.29
CA ASP A 217 -20.58 -10.17 6.17
C ASP A 217 -21.16 -9.80 7.53
N ILE A 218 -20.86 -8.57 7.98
CA ILE A 218 -21.22 -8.08 9.31
C ILE A 218 -22.30 -6.99 9.29
N PHE A 219 -22.47 -6.33 8.14
CA PHE A 219 -23.39 -5.21 7.96
C PHE A 219 -23.82 -5.16 6.50
N SER A 220 -25.01 -4.63 6.24
CA SER A 220 -25.50 -4.43 4.87
C SER A 220 -26.33 -3.16 4.81
N MET A 221 -26.32 -2.50 3.66
CA MET A 221 -27.15 -1.33 3.40
C MET A 221 -27.86 -1.40 2.08
#